data_AF-A0A811NQ71-F1
#
_entry.id   AF-A0A811NQ71-F1
#
_cell.length_a   1.000
_cell.length_b   1.000
_cell.length_c   1.000
_cell.angle_alpha   90.00
_cell.angle_beta   90.00
_cell.angle_gamma   90.00
#
_symmetry.space_group_name_H-M   'P 1'
#
loop_
_entity.id
_entity.type
_entity.pdbx_description
1 polymer ?
#
loop_
_entity_poly.entity_id
_entity_poly.type
_entity_poly.pdbx_seq_one_letter_code
_entity_poly.pdbx_strand_id
1 'polypeptide(L)' 'MRRFHTNPFIFWYRKYEKLNAAKASVSADRDEKIEQAAGSIERDLILLGATVVEDKLQQGFQACAFEPEAKHGVKSIVTE' A
#
# COMPACT_ATOMS: atom_id res chain seq x y z
N MET A 1 13.77 2.08 -2.61
CA MET A 1 15.14 2.18 -2.05
C MET A 1 15.60 3.63 -2.04
N ARG A 2 16.48 4.09 -1.15
CA ARG A 2 17.00 5.46 -1.15
C ARG A 2 18.53 5.46 -1.18
N ARG A 3 19.14 6.35 -1.97
CA ARG A 3 20.58 6.63 -1.89
C ARG A 3 20.83 7.79 -0.93
N PHE A 4 21.87 7.69 -0.13
CA PHE A 4 22.26 8.72 0.82
C PHE A 4 23.56 9.39 0.36
N HIS A 5 23.53 10.72 0.31
CA HIS A 5 24.73 11.55 0.13
C HIS A 5 25.37 11.90 1.49
N THR A 6 24.54 12.13 2.52
CA THR A 6 24.95 12.46 3.89
C THR A 6 24.85 11.26 4.81
N ASN A 7 25.19 11.45 6.09
CA ASN A 7 25.06 10.43 7.12
C ASN A 7 23.60 9.89 7.21
N PRO A 8 23.36 8.61 6.88
CA PRO A 8 22.02 8.03 6.87
C PRO A 8 21.44 7.89 8.28
N PHE A 9 22.28 7.70 9.30
CA PHE A 9 21.83 7.56 10.69
C PHE A 9 21.13 8.84 11.17
N ILE A 10 21.76 10.01 10.97
CA ILE A 10 21.16 11.30 11.37
C ILE A 10 19.87 11.57 10.61
N PHE A 11 19.83 11.25 9.32
CA PHE A 11 18.61 11.40 8.52
C PHE A 11 17.46 10.58 9.12
N TRP A 12 17.69 9.28 9.35
CA TRP A 12 16.67 8.37 9.89
C TRP A 12 16.27 8.73 11.31
N TYR A 13 17.23 9.09 12.16
CA TYR A 13 16.97 9.50 13.53
C TYR A 13 16.03 10.72 13.59
N ARG A 14 16.28 11.75 12.77
CA ARG A 14 15.41 12.93 12.71
C ARG A 14 13.99 12.62 12.22
N LYS A 15 13.84 11.63 11.32
CA LYS A 15 12.53 11.19 10.83
C LYS A 15 11.79 10.37 11.88
N TYR A 16 12.51 9.51 12.59
CA TYR A 16 12.01 8.72 13.71
C TYR A 16 11.45 9.61 14.82
N GLU A 17 12.21 10.63 15.24
CA GLU A 17 11.76 11.60 16.26
C GLU A 17 10.45 12.30 15.86
N LYS A 18 10.32 12.72 14.59
CA LYS A 18 9.09 13.34 14.07
C LYS A 18 7.90 12.38 14.10
N LEU A 19 8.10 11.13 13.68
CA LEU A 19 7.06 10.10 13.75
C LEU A 19 6.64 9.80 15.18
N ASN A 20 7.60 9.72 16.12
CA ASN A 20 7.30 9.49 17.53
C ASN A 20 6.51 10.64 18.14
N ALA A 21 6.89 11.88 17.86
CA ALA A 21 6.15 13.06 18.30
C ALA A 21 4.71 13.07 17.76
N ALA A 22 4.52 12.74 16.48
CA ALA A 22 3.20 12.62 15.88
C ALA A 22 2.37 11.50 16.54
N LYS A 23 2.95 10.32 16.77
CA LYS A 23 2.29 9.19 17.42
C LYS A 23 1.86 9.47 18.86
N ALA A 24 2.68 10.22 19.60
CA ALA A 24 2.43 10.62 20.98
C ALA A 24 1.45 11.79 21.11
N SER A 25 1.08 12.45 20.01
CA SER A 25 0.08 13.53 20.01
C SER A 25 -1.31 12.97 20.35
N VAL A 26 -1.96 13.51 21.39
CA VAL A 26 -3.32 13.12 21.83
C VAL A 26 -4.37 14.11 21.29
N SER A 27 -4.17 14.57 20.07
CA SER A 27 -5.00 15.58 19.41
C SER A 27 -5.78 14.97 18.26
N ALA A 28 -6.87 15.61 17.84
CA ALA A 28 -7.74 15.12 16.76
C ALA A 28 -7.03 15.03 15.39
N ASP A 29 -5.93 15.77 15.20
CA ASP A 29 -5.08 15.78 13.99
C ASP A 29 -3.94 14.74 14.04
N ARG A 30 -3.97 13.81 14.99
CA ARG A 30 -2.92 12.78 15.14
C ARG A 30 -2.68 12.00 13.86
N ASP A 31 -3.73 11.54 13.20
CA ASP A 31 -3.60 10.71 11.99
C ASP A 31 -3.02 11.50 10.81
N GLU A 32 -3.41 12.78 10.67
CA GLU A 32 -2.83 13.69 9.68
C GLU A 32 -1.33 13.93 9.95
N LYS A 33 -0.95 14.14 11.21
CA LYS A 33 0.47 14.29 11.61
C LYS A 33 1.29 13.04 11.31
N ILE A 34 0.72 11.85 11.54
CA ILE A 34 1.38 10.58 11.22
C ILE A 34 1.55 10.45 9.71
N GLU A 35 0.49 10.72 8.93
CA GLU A 35 0.51 10.65 7.47
C GLU A 35 1.54 11.63 6.88
N GLN A 36 1.59 12.87 7.39
CA GLN A 36 2.58 13.85 6.97
C GLN A 36 4.01 13.38 7.28
N ALA A 37 4.23 12.79 8.45
CA ALA A 37 5.55 12.29 8.85
C ALA A 37 5.97 11.09 7.99
N ALA A 38 5.07 10.13 7.75
CA ALA A 38 5.29 8.96 6.90
C ALA A 38 5.56 9.37 5.45
N GLY A 39 4.70 10.20 4.87
CA GLY A 39 4.87 10.74 3.52
C GLY A 39 6.19 11.51 3.35
N SER A 40 6.72 12.12 4.42
CA SER A 40 8.03 12.77 4.38
C SER A 40 9.22 11.80 4.24
N ILE A 41 9.04 10.52 4.59
CA ILE A 41 10.06 9.44 4.51
C ILE A 41 9.97 8.73 3.15
N GLU A 42 8.78 8.67 2.57
CA GLU A 42 8.51 7.94 1.32
C GLU A 42 8.82 8.75 0.05
N ARG A 43 9.16 10.04 0.18
CA ARG A 43 9.65 10.87 -0.93
C ARG A 43 11.05 10.47 -1.38
N ASP A 44 11.38 10.70 -2.65
CA ASP A 44 12.73 10.50 -3.22
C ASP A 44 13.24 9.05 -3.14
N LEU A 45 12.33 8.09 -3.33
CA LEU A 45 12.67 6.67 -3.44
C LEU A 45 12.94 6.29 -4.90
N ILE A 46 13.90 5.40 -5.08
CA ILE A 46 14.23 4.71 -6.32
C ILE A 46 13.41 3.42 -6.37
N LEU A 47 12.64 3.24 -7.44
CA LEU A 47 11.94 1.99 -7.76
C LEU A 47 12.98 0.94 -8.15
N LEU A 48 13.00 -0.18 -7.43
CA LEU A 48 13.90 -1.31 -7.73
C LEU A 48 13.26 -2.37 -8.62
N GLY A 49 11.94 -2.48 -8.57
CA GLY A 49 11.17 -3.50 -9.26
C GLY A 49 9.76 -3.59 -8.66
N ALA A 50 8.94 -4.45 -9.25
CA ALA A 50 7.60 -4.77 -8.79
C ALA A 50 7.47 -6.28 -8.61
N THR A 51 6.73 -6.71 -7.59
CA THR A 51 6.39 -8.11 -7.38
C THR A 51 4.98 -8.33 -7.90
N VAL A 52 4.77 -9.40 -8.67
CA VAL A 52 3.44 -9.84 -9.09
C VAL A 52 3.08 -11.07 -8.27
N VAL A 53 1.94 -10.99 -7.57
CA VAL A 53 1.35 -12.11 -6.86
C VAL A 53 0.04 -12.44 -7.56
N GLU A 54 -0.07 -13.65 -8.09
CA GLU A 54 -1.29 -14.16 -8.69
C GLU A 54 -2.17 -14.76 -7.60
N ASP A 55 -3.39 -14.26 -7.46
CA ASP A 55 -4.40 -14.90 -6.61
C ASP A 55 -5.00 -16.07 -7.37
N LYS A 56 -4.76 -17.28 -6.87
CA LYS A 56 -5.22 -18.51 -7.52
C LYS A 56 -6.69 -18.74 -7.21
N LEU A 57 -7.51 -18.56 -8.22
CA LEU A 57 -8.92 -18.94 -8.18
C LEU A 57 -9.07 -20.47 -8.10
N GLN A 58 -10.21 -20.92 -7.57
CA GLN A 58 -10.55 -22.34 -7.51
C GLN A 58 -10.50 -22.98 -8.91
N GLN A 59 -10.06 -24.24 -8.99
CA GLN A 59 -10.07 -24.98 -10.25
C GLN A 59 -11.50 -25.05 -10.81
N GLY A 60 -11.67 -24.71 -12.08
CA GLY A 60 -12.97 -24.67 -12.73
C GLY A 60 -13.79 -23.41 -12.48
N PHE A 61 -13.34 -22.46 -11.63
CA PHE A 61 -14.01 -21.16 -11.49
C PHE A 61 -14.06 -20.42 -12.83
N GLN A 62 -12.97 -20.42 -13.58
CA GLN A 62 -12.92 -19.83 -14.92
C GLN A 62 -13.87 -20.54 -15.90
N ALA A 63 -14.01 -21.87 -15.80
CA ALA A 63 -14.94 -22.61 -16.64
C ALA A 63 -16.41 -22.27 -16.31
N CYS A 64 -16.77 -22.21 -15.03
CA CYS A 64 -18.13 -21.86 -14.61
C CYS A 64 -18.49 -20.38 -14.84
N ALA A 65 -17.55 -19.45 -14.64
CA ALA A 65 -17.80 -18.01 -14.77
C ALA A 65 -17.74 -17.51 -16.23
N PHE A 66 -16.94 -18.16 -17.08
CA PHE A 66 -16.81 -17.79 -18.49
C PHE A 66 -17.52 -18.76 -19.46
N GLU A 67 -18.16 -19.83 -18.95
CA GLU A 67 -19.26 -20.45 -19.69
C GLU A 67 -20.24 -19.33 -20.08
N PRO A 68 -20.80 -19.33 -21.31
CA PRO A 68 -21.64 -18.24 -21.76
C PRO A 68 -22.87 -18.13 -20.86
N GLU A 69 -22.79 -17.25 -19.87
CA GLU A 69 -23.89 -16.75 -19.02
C GLU A 69 -25.10 -16.35 -19.89
N ALA A 70 -24.83 -15.96 -21.14
CA ALA A 70 -25.79 -15.71 -22.21
C ALA A 70 -26.75 -16.88 -22.51
N LYS A 71 -26.39 -18.13 -22.21
CA LYS A 71 -27.27 -19.31 -22.42
C LYS A 71 -28.32 -19.48 -21.32
N HIS A 72 -28.07 -18.97 -20.11
CA HIS A 72 -28.91 -19.23 -18.93
C HIS A 72 -29.51 -17.96 -18.31
N GLY A 73 -29.19 -16.76 -18.82
CA GLY A 73 -29.79 -15.50 -18.37
C GLY A 73 -29.39 -15.08 -16.95
N VAL A 74 -28.30 -15.65 -16.41
CA VAL A 74 -27.77 -15.34 -15.09
C VAL A 74 -26.67 -14.29 -15.24
N LYS A 75 -26.69 -13.24 -14.41
CA LYS A 75 -25.67 -12.19 -14.40
C LYS A 75 -24.77 -12.36 -13.18
N SER A 76 -23.47 -12.54 -13.36
CA SER A 76 -22.53 -12.41 -12.26
C SER A 76 -22.42 -10.94 -11.83
N ILE A 77 -22.47 -10.70 -10.53
CA ILE A 77 -22.25 -9.39 -9.91
C ILE A 77 -21.09 -9.57 -8.94
N VAL A 78 -19.98 -8.89 -9.23
CA VAL A 78 -18.90 -8.70 -8.25
C VAL A 78 -19.18 -7.38 -7.56
N THR A 79 -19.49 -7.43 -6.26
CA THR A 79 -19.61 -6.24 -5.42
C THR A 79 -18.26 -5.93 -4.79
N GLU A 80 -17.96 -4.63 -4.61
CA GLU A 80 -16.80 -4.17 -3.84
C GLU A 80 -16.83 -4.66 -2.39
#